data_AF-A0A0D3EF41-F1
#
_entry.id   AF-A0A0D3EF41-F1
#
_cell.length_a   1.000
_cell.length_b   1.000
_cell.length_c   1.000
_cell.angle_alpha   90.00
_cell.angle_beta   90.00
_cell.angle_gamma   90.00
#
_symmetry.space_group_name_H-M   'P 1'
#
loop_
_entity.id
_entity.type
_entity.pdbx_description
1 polymer ?
#
loop_
_entity_poly.entity_id
_entity_poly.type
_entity_poly.pdbx_seq_one_letter_code
_entity_poly.pdbx_strand_id
1 'polypeptide(L)'
;MVDAERRLLANALLDKSNQRFVLLSDSCIPLFNFTTIYDYLTGTNLSYIGSFDDPRTPGRGRYNPKMYPQINITHWRKGSQWFETTRELALHIIEDTVYYKIFDQYCKPPCYMDEHYIPTFVHMLHGEMSANRSLTWVDWSRAGPHPARFIWPDVTDEFLNRIRFTDKCPYYVLSYGMGYIRPRHPGPRVGSCRIRVLGSGLVGSGSFGS
;
A
#
# COMPACT_ATOMS: atom_id res chain seq x y z
N MET A 1 -8.55 -9.50 -7.50
CA MET A 1 -8.61 -8.25 -6.71
C MET A 1 -7.96 -7.10 -7.47
N VAL A 2 -6.71 -7.26 -7.92
CA VAL A 2 -5.99 -6.27 -8.73
C VAL A 2 -6.74 -5.76 -9.97
N ASP A 3 -7.54 -6.60 -10.63
CA ASP A 3 -8.37 -6.16 -11.77
C ASP A 3 -9.37 -5.08 -11.39
N ALA A 4 -9.99 -5.21 -10.22
CA ALA A 4 -10.90 -4.22 -9.69
C ALA A 4 -10.16 -2.91 -9.36
N GLU A 5 -8.97 -3.01 -8.76
CA GLU A 5 -8.12 -1.86 -8.44
C GLU A 5 -7.71 -1.09 -9.69
N ARG A 6 -7.27 -1.80 -10.74
CA ARG A 6 -6.93 -1.20 -12.04
C ARG A 6 -8.16 -0.54 -12.68
N ARG A 7 -9.32 -1.18 -12.64
CA ARG A 7 -10.56 -0.60 -13.20
C ARG A 7 -11.01 0.66 -12.42
N LEU A 8 -10.90 0.64 -11.09
CA LEU A 8 -11.19 1.80 -10.26
C LEU A 8 -10.24 2.97 -10.57
N LEU A 9 -8.93 2.69 -10.67
CA LEU A 9 -7.92 3.69 -10.99
C LEU A 9 -8.11 4.24 -12.41
N ALA A 10 -8.35 3.39 -13.40
CA ALA A 10 -8.64 3.79 -14.77
C ALA A 10 -9.90 4.67 -14.87
N ASN A 11 -10.97 4.32 -14.14
CA ASN A 11 -12.18 5.14 -14.10
C ASN A 11 -11.92 6.51 -13.47
N ALA A 12 -11.16 6.55 -12.37
CA ALA A 12 -10.81 7.81 -11.71
C ALA A 12 -9.92 8.72 -12.58
N LEU A 13 -9.11 8.14 -13.47
CA LEU A 13 -8.26 8.86 -14.42
C LEU A 13 -9.04 9.58 -15.54
N LEU A 14 -10.29 9.18 -15.81
CA LEU A 14 -11.14 9.83 -16.80
C LEU A 14 -11.38 11.31 -16.47
N ASP A 15 -11.45 11.64 -15.18
CA ASP A 15 -11.46 13.02 -14.73
C ASP A 15 -10.02 13.57 -14.74
N LYS A 16 -9.79 14.61 -15.56
CA LYS A 16 -8.49 15.27 -15.71
C LYS A 16 -8.10 16.10 -14.49
N SER A 17 -9.07 16.47 -13.63
CA SER A 17 -8.80 17.22 -12.40
C SER A 17 -8.17 16.35 -11.31
N ASN A 18 -8.37 15.04 -11.34
CA ASN A 18 -7.77 14.11 -10.38
C ASN A 18 -6.25 13.99 -10.59
N GLN A 19 -5.48 14.48 -9.60
CA GLN A 19 -4.01 14.43 -9.60
C GLN A 19 -3.40 13.36 -8.69
N ARG A 20 -4.16 12.88 -7.70
CA ARG A 20 -3.71 11.96 -6.65
C ARG A 20 -4.80 10.92 -6.43
N PHE A 21 -4.43 9.65 -6.28
CA PHE A 21 -5.36 8.53 -6.15
C PHE A 21 -5.01 7.74 -4.92
N VAL A 22 -5.97 7.54 -4.01
CA VAL A 22 -5.78 6.79 -2.77
C VAL A 22 -6.77 5.63 -2.75
N LEU A 23 -6.27 4.40 -2.64
CA LEU A 23 -7.11 3.21 -2.47
C LEU A 23 -7.37 2.97 -0.97
N LEU A 24 -8.64 2.84 -0.60
CA LEU A 24 -9.10 2.63 0.79
C LEU A 24 -10.23 1.60 0.83
N SER A 25 -10.49 1.05 2.03
CA SER A 25 -11.70 0.27 2.32
C SER A 25 -12.60 1.00 3.33
N ASP A 26 -13.83 0.52 3.48
CA ASP A 26 -14.79 0.92 4.53
C ASP A 26 -14.22 0.86 5.96
N SER A 27 -13.24 -0.02 6.13
CA SER A 27 -12.54 -0.29 7.36
C SER A 27 -11.38 0.69 7.62
N CYS A 28 -11.15 1.72 6.78
CA CYS A 28 -10.06 2.68 6.93
C CYS A 28 -10.49 3.94 7.69
N ILE A 29 -9.68 4.41 8.63
CA ILE A 29 -9.95 5.61 9.44
C ILE A 29 -8.81 6.63 9.25
N PRO A 30 -9.11 7.89 8.88
CA PRO A 30 -8.09 8.93 8.77
C PRO A 30 -7.57 9.33 10.15
N LEU A 31 -6.25 9.47 10.28
CA LEU A 31 -5.64 9.95 11.54
C LEU A 31 -5.48 11.45 11.59
N PHE A 32 -5.34 12.08 10.44
CA PHE A 32 -5.19 13.52 10.33
C PHE A 32 -6.42 14.10 9.65
N ASN A 33 -6.67 15.39 9.89
CA ASN A 33 -7.73 16.10 9.19
C ASN A 33 -7.43 16.20 7.68
N PHE A 34 -8.44 16.58 6.91
CA PHE A 34 -8.33 16.66 5.45
C PHE A 34 -7.21 17.61 5.00
N THR A 35 -7.11 18.81 5.58
CA THR A 35 -6.09 19.80 5.21
C THR A 35 -4.68 19.25 5.37
N THR A 36 -4.37 18.62 6.51
CA THR A 36 -3.06 18.00 6.73
C THR A 36 -2.77 16.90 5.72
N ILE A 37 -3.76 16.05 5.39
CA ILE A 37 -3.60 15.01 4.38
C ILE A 37 -3.39 15.62 3.00
N TYR A 38 -4.19 16.61 2.64
CA TYR A 38 -4.13 17.28 1.35
C TYR A 38 -2.77 17.96 1.15
N ASP A 39 -2.30 18.75 2.11
CA ASP A 39 -1.01 19.43 2.04
C ASP A 39 0.14 18.43 2.00
N TYR A 40 0.07 17.35 2.78
CA TYR A 40 1.07 16.29 2.76
C TYR A 40 1.18 15.62 1.39
N LEU A 41 0.03 15.33 0.78
CA LEU A 41 -0.01 14.68 -0.52
C LEU A 41 0.41 15.66 -1.62
N THR A 42 -0.19 16.83 -1.70
CA THR A 42 0.09 17.80 -2.77
C THR A 42 1.45 18.50 -2.63
N GLY A 43 2.08 18.42 -1.46
CA GLY A 43 3.43 18.95 -1.22
C GLY A 43 4.58 18.12 -1.84
N THR A 44 4.30 17.00 -2.52
CA THR A 44 5.32 16.19 -3.18
C THR A 44 4.82 15.60 -4.50
N ASN A 45 5.74 15.39 -5.45
CA ASN A 45 5.46 14.66 -6.69
C ASN A 45 5.68 13.14 -6.56
N LEU A 46 6.04 12.65 -5.37
CA LEU A 46 6.22 11.22 -5.13
C LEU A 46 4.89 10.54 -4.81
N SER A 47 4.74 9.32 -5.32
CA SER A 47 3.71 8.36 -4.93
C SER A 47 4.10 7.60 -3.67
N TYR A 48 3.12 7.08 -2.95
CA TYR A 48 3.32 6.27 -1.75
C TYR A 48 2.87 4.83 -1.96
N ILE A 49 3.74 4.06 -2.60
CA ILE A 49 3.59 2.62 -2.83
C ILE A 49 4.57 1.90 -1.91
N GLY A 50 4.05 1.07 -1.00
CA GLY A 50 4.90 0.22 -0.17
C GLY A 50 5.67 -0.78 -1.04
N SER A 51 6.99 -0.78 -0.96
CA SER A 51 7.84 -1.66 -1.76
C SER A 51 9.08 -2.07 -0.97
N PHE A 52 9.21 -3.35 -0.68
CA PHE A 52 10.33 -3.91 0.06
C PHE A 52 10.67 -5.33 -0.40
N ASP A 53 11.94 -5.72 -0.18
CA ASP A 53 12.42 -7.08 -0.42
C ASP A 53 12.24 -7.91 0.84
N ASP A 54 11.30 -8.86 0.82
CA ASP A 54 11.04 -9.74 1.96
C ASP A 54 11.61 -11.15 1.66
N PRO A 55 12.70 -11.57 2.32
CA PRO A 55 13.32 -12.87 2.06
C PRO A 55 12.48 -14.05 2.56
N ARG A 56 11.42 -13.80 3.35
CA ARG A 56 10.58 -14.85 3.96
C ARG A 56 9.58 -15.44 2.97
N THR A 57 8.88 -16.49 3.40
CA THR A 57 7.82 -17.16 2.64
C THR A 57 6.78 -16.19 2.06
N PRO A 58 6.26 -15.18 2.79
CA PRO A 58 5.29 -14.24 2.24
C PRO A 58 5.82 -13.26 1.19
N GLY A 59 7.14 -13.21 0.98
CA GLY A 59 7.82 -12.35 0.02
C GLY A 59 8.40 -13.15 -1.15
N ARG A 60 9.73 -13.33 -1.15
CA ARG A 60 10.45 -14.13 -2.16
C ARG A 60 9.97 -15.57 -2.25
N GLY A 61 9.45 -16.15 -1.16
CA GLY A 61 8.89 -17.51 -1.21
C GLY A 61 7.64 -17.67 -2.08
N ARG A 62 7.00 -16.56 -2.49
CA ARG A 62 5.86 -16.54 -3.43
C ARG A 62 6.27 -16.29 -4.89
N TYR A 63 7.55 -16.04 -5.16
CA TYR A 63 8.04 -15.82 -6.52
C TYR A 63 7.97 -17.11 -7.34
N ASN A 64 7.50 -17.00 -8.58
CA ASN A 64 7.45 -18.12 -9.51
C ASN A 64 8.61 -18.01 -10.52
N PRO A 65 9.55 -18.99 -10.57
CA PRO A 65 10.67 -18.95 -11.51
C PRO A 65 10.29 -18.83 -12.99
N LYS A 66 9.06 -19.20 -13.37
CA LYS A 66 8.55 -19.03 -14.75
C LYS A 66 8.35 -17.57 -15.18
N MET A 67 8.42 -16.62 -14.25
CA MET A 67 8.40 -15.19 -14.57
C MET A 67 9.74 -14.67 -15.11
N TYR A 68 10.82 -15.46 -14.97
CA TYR A 68 12.11 -15.19 -15.60
C TYR A 68 12.04 -15.50 -17.11
N PRO A 69 12.68 -14.70 -17.99
CA PRO A 69 13.61 -13.60 -17.70
C PRO A 69 12.98 -12.22 -17.45
N GLN A 70 11.68 -12.05 -17.71
CA GLN A 70 11.02 -10.75 -17.71
C GLN A 70 11.00 -10.10 -16.32
N ILE A 71 10.80 -10.91 -15.28
CA ILE A 71 10.85 -10.48 -13.87
C ILE A 71 11.88 -11.36 -13.17
N ASN A 72 13.02 -10.79 -12.81
CA ASN A 72 14.01 -11.46 -11.99
C ASN A 72 13.58 -11.44 -10.51
N ILE A 73 13.95 -12.46 -9.74
CA ILE A 73 13.73 -12.49 -8.29
C ILE A 73 14.36 -11.28 -7.56
N THR A 74 15.43 -10.70 -8.10
CA THR A 74 16.05 -9.48 -7.54
C THR A 74 15.16 -8.24 -7.66
N HIS A 75 14.26 -8.24 -8.64
CA HIS A 75 13.26 -7.19 -8.84
C HIS A 75 11.97 -7.44 -8.05
N TRP A 76 11.76 -8.67 -7.56
CA TRP A 76 10.55 -9.04 -6.83
C TRP A 76 10.39 -8.18 -5.57
N ARG A 77 9.23 -7.55 -5.43
CA ARG A 77 8.90 -6.73 -4.25
C ARG A 77 7.60 -7.20 -3.64
N LYS A 78 7.53 -7.03 -2.32
CA LYS A 78 6.30 -7.12 -1.55
C LYS A 78 5.89 -5.71 -1.15
N GLY A 79 4.59 -5.48 -1.12
CA GLY A 79 4.00 -4.24 -0.69
C GLY A 79 2.68 -4.44 0.05
N SER A 80 2.05 -3.31 0.31
CA SER A 80 0.67 -3.23 0.78
C SER A 80 -0.24 -3.20 -0.44
N GLN A 81 -1.39 -3.85 -0.35
CA GLN A 81 -2.47 -3.69 -1.33
C GLN A 81 -2.94 -2.22 -1.44
N TRP A 82 -2.96 -1.50 -0.31
CA TRP A 82 -3.26 -0.07 -0.27
C TRP A 82 -2.08 0.74 -0.80
N PHE A 83 -2.39 1.68 -1.69
CA PHE A 83 -1.43 2.61 -2.26
C PHE A 83 -2.01 4.01 -2.36
N GLU A 84 -1.11 4.98 -2.46
CA GLU A 84 -1.39 6.27 -3.07
C GLU A 84 -0.47 6.48 -4.27
N THR A 85 -1.01 7.09 -5.31
CA THR A 85 -0.24 7.36 -6.53
C THR A 85 -0.60 8.71 -7.14
N THR A 86 0.40 9.36 -7.74
CA THR A 86 0.21 10.49 -8.63
C THR A 86 -0.48 10.07 -9.93
N ARG A 87 -1.07 11.03 -10.63
CA ARG A 87 -1.66 10.80 -11.95
C ARG A 87 -0.68 10.20 -12.95
N GLU A 88 0.55 10.70 -12.97
CA GLU A 88 1.58 10.22 -13.89
C GLU A 88 1.88 8.74 -13.67
N LEU A 89 2.14 8.33 -12.42
CA LEU A 89 2.43 6.93 -12.13
C LEU A 89 1.18 6.04 -12.30
N ALA A 90 -0.02 6.57 -12.01
CA ALA A 90 -1.26 5.86 -12.26
C ALA A 90 -1.46 5.51 -13.75
N LEU A 91 -1.10 6.43 -14.67
CA LEU A 91 -1.16 6.17 -16.10
C LEU A 91 -0.24 5.01 -16.49
N HIS A 92 1.02 5.02 -16.01
CA HIS A 92 1.95 3.92 -16.25
C HIS A 92 1.44 2.57 -15.74
N ILE A 93 0.83 2.55 -14.55
CA ILE A 93 0.23 1.33 -14.00
C ILE A 93 -0.89 0.82 -14.92
N ILE A 94 -1.78 1.68 -15.41
CA ILE A 94 -2.92 1.28 -16.26
C ILE A 94 -2.49 0.90 -17.67
N GLU A 95 -1.48 1.56 -18.22
CA GLU A 95 -0.91 1.26 -19.55
C GLU A 95 -0.16 -0.08 -19.56
N ASP A 96 0.34 -0.54 -18.42
CA ASP A 96 1.03 -1.82 -18.36
C ASP A 96 0.11 -2.99 -18.74
N THR A 97 0.47 -3.65 -19.83
CA THR A 97 -0.17 -4.87 -20.31
C THR A 97 0.79 -6.06 -20.29
N VAL A 98 2.09 -5.82 -20.12
CA VAL A 98 3.13 -6.85 -20.23
C VAL A 98 3.31 -7.53 -18.88
N TYR A 99 3.66 -6.77 -17.84
CA TYR A 99 3.92 -7.33 -16.52
C TYR A 99 2.63 -7.77 -15.86
N TYR A 100 1.55 -7.01 -16.03
CA TYR A 100 0.22 -7.42 -15.60
C TYR A 100 -0.16 -8.83 -16.10
N LYS A 101 0.06 -9.15 -17.39
CA LYS A 101 -0.24 -10.49 -17.94
C LYS A 101 0.67 -11.58 -17.37
N ILE A 102 1.96 -11.29 -17.16
CA ILE A 102 2.90 -12.24 -16.54
C ILE A 102 2.46 -12.57 -15.12
N PHE A 103 2.10 -11.55 -14.35
CA PHE A 103 1.57 -11.73 -12.99
C PHE A 103 0.24 -12.48 -13.01
N ASP A 104 -0.70 -12.13 -13.88
CA ASP A 104 -1.96 -12.86 -13.99
C ASP A 104 -1.70 -14.34 -14.32
N GLN A 105 -0.78 -14.64 -15.22
CA GLN A 105 -0.48 -16.02 -15.61
C GLN A 105 0.23 -16.82 -14.50
N TYR A 106 1.22 -16.25 -13.83
CA TYR A 106 2.16 -17.00 -12.97
C TYR A 106 2.05 -16.74 -11.46
N CYS A 107 1.42 -15.64 -11.04
CA CYS A 107 1.13 -15.35 -9.62
C CYS A 107 -0.23 -15.96 -9.23
N LYS A 108 -0.28 -17.29 -9.14
CA LYS A 108 -1.42 -18.03 -8.59
C LYS A 108 -1.15 -18.42 -7.13
N PRO A 109 -2.18 -18.73 -6.30
CA PRO A 109 -1.98 -19.13 -4.91
C PRO A 109 -0.85 -20.15 -4.77
N PRO A 110 0.12 -19.93 -3.86
CA PRO A 110 0.09 -19.03 -2.69
C PRO A 110 0.52 -17.57 -2.95
N CYS A 111 0.70 -17.15 -4.21
CA CYS A 111 1.02 -15.78 -4.58
C CYS A 111 -0.23 -14.88 -4.59
N TYR A 112 -0.09 -13.64 -4.08
CA TYR A 112 -1.14 -12.61 -4.10
C TYR A 112 -0.70 -11.44 -4.98
N MET A 113 -1.34 -11.31 -6.15
CA MET A 113 -0.95 -10.33 -7.16
C MET A 113 -1.09 -8.90 -6.66
N ASP A 114 -2.12 -8.63 -5.85
CA ASP A 114 -2.41 -7.34 -5.20
C ASP A 114 -1.33 -6.89 -4.20
N GLU A 115 -0.51 -7.81 -3.66
CA GLU A 115 0.61 -7.47 -2.77
C GLU A 115 1.96 -7.36 -3.50
N HIS A 116 2.06 -7.80 -4.76
CA HIS A 116 3.34 -7.98 -5.46
C HIS A 116 3.45 -7.26 -6.81
N TYR A 117 2.35 -7.17 -7.58
CA TYR A 117 2.36 -6.63 -8.93
C TYR A 117 2.81 -5.17 -8.98
N ILE A 118 2.02 -4.25 -8.40
CA ILE A 118 2.30 -2.81 -8.43
C ILE A 118 3.68 -2.51 -7.78
N PRO A 119 4.02 -3.04 -6.60
CA PRO A 119 5.34 -2.80 -6.00
C PRO A 119 6.51 -3.24 -6.87
N THR A 120 6.39 -4.39 -7.53
CA THR A 120 7.44 -4.94 -8.41
C THR A 120 7.56 -4.13 -9.70
N PHE A 121 6.43 -3.85 -10.35
CA PHE A 121 6.37 -3.05 -11.57
C PHE A 121 6.98 -1.66 -11.37
N VAL A 122 6.56 -0.97 -10.31
CA VAL A 122 7.08 0.37 -9.98
C VAL A 122 8.55 0.31 -9.61
N HIS A 123 8.99 -0.69 -8.84
CA HIS A 123 10.41 -0.83 -8.51
C HIS A 123 11.30 -1.03 -9.75
N MET A 124 10.80 -1.76 -10.74
CA MET A 124 11.54 -2.06 -11.97
C MET A 124 11.65 -0.87 -12.91
N LEU A 125 10.58 -0.09 -13.05
CA LEU A 125 10.46 0.88 -14.15
C LEU A 125 10.31 2.34 -13.71
N HIS A 126 9.82 2.58 -12.49
CA HIS A 126 9.39 3.91 -12.02
C HIS A 126 9.79 4.14 -10.55
N GLY A 127 10.94 3.59 -10.14
CA GLY A 127 11.36 3.56 -8.73
C GLY A 127 11.59 4.95 -8.15
N GLU A 128 11.98 5.91 -8.99
CA GLU A 128 12.17 7.31 -8.69
C GLU A 128 10.86 8.07 -8.43
N MET A 129 9.73 7.56 -8.91
CA MET A 129 8.41 8.17 -8.71
C MET A 129 7.75 7.74 -7.39
N SER A 130 8.38 6.85 -6.62
CA SER A 130 7.82 6.28 -5.39
C SER A 130 8.71 6.53 -4.18
N ALA A 131 8.09 6.83 -3.05
CA ALA A 131 8.76 6.92 -1.75
C ALA A 131 9.06 5.53 -1.13
N ASN A 132 8.71 4.42 -1.80
CA ASN A 132 8.86 3.03 -1.35
C ASN A 132 8.24 2.75 0.03
N ARG A 133 7.17 3.48 0.37
CA ARG A 133 6.44 3.36 1.63
C ARG A 133 4.96 3.60 1.42
N SER A 134 4.13 2.92 2.22
CA SER A 134 2.68 3.13 2.23
C SER A 134 2.28 4.29 3.16
N LEU A 135 1.12 4.90 2.90
CA LEU A 135 0.45 5.83 3.80
C LEU A 135 -0.37 5.13 4.90
N THR A 136 -0.61 3.83 4.75
CA THR A 136 -1.42 3.05 5.68
C THR A 136 -0.55 2.37 6.71
N TRP A 137 -0.98 2.46 7.96
CA TRP A 137 -0.49 1.71 9.09
C TRP A 137 -1.41 0.52 9.36
N VAL A 138 -0.78 -0.62 9.57
CA VAL A 138 -1.41 -1.88 9.94
C VAL A 138 -0.55 -2.54 11.01
N ASP A 139 -1.20 -3.13 12.00
CA ASP A 139 -0.50 -3.81 13.09
C ASP A 139 -0.26 -5.28 12.74
N TRP A 140 1.00 -5.66 12.54
CA TRP A 140 1.41 -7.05 12.32
C TRP A 140 2.11 -7.65 13.55
N SER A 141 2.00 -7.01 14.72
CA SER A 141 2.59 -7.53 15.97
C SER A 141 2.01 -8.89 16.36
N ARG A 142 0.75 -9.13 16.02
CA ARG A 142 0.10 -10.44 16.14
C ARG A 142 0.49 -11.27 14.91
N ALA A 143 1.46 -12.17 15.08
CA ALA A 143 1.91 -13.06 14.01
C ALA A 143 0.73 -13.83 13.39
N GLY A 144 0.61 -13.82 12.06
CA GLY A 144 -0.47 -14.49 11.36
C GLY A 144 -0.61 -14.05 9.89
N PRO A 145 -1.58 -14.62 9.17
CA PRO A 145 -1.85 -14.27 7.77
C PRO A 145 -2.56 -12.92 7.61
N HIS A 146 -3.06 -12.33 8.70
CA HIS A 146 -3.83 -11.09 8.69
C HIS A 146 -3.32 -10.12 9.78
N PRO A 147 -3.44 -8.80 9.54
CA PRO A 147 -3.10 -7.82 10.56
C PRO A 147 -4.05 -7.89 11.75
N ALA A 148 -3.64 -7.31 12.87
CA ALA A 148 -4.44 -7.24 14.08
C ALA A 148 -5.79 -6.57 13.80
N ARG A 149 -6.83 -7.21 14.34
CA ARG A 149 -8.17 -6.68 14.33
C ARG A 149 -8.38 -5.79 15.54
N PHE A 150 -8.90 -4.58 15.31
CA PHE A 150 -9.33 -3.64 16.33
C PHE A 150 -10.85 -3.64 16.40
N ILE A 151 -11.40 -3.67 17.60
CA ILE A 151 -12.83 -3.46 17.89
C ILE A 151 -13.05 -2.08 18.50
N TRP A 152 -14.30 -1.65 18.62
CA TRP A 152 -14.66 -0.34 19.19
C TRP A 152 -13.91 0.03 20.48
N PRO A 153 -13.80 -0.88 21.49
CA PRO A 153 -13.02 -0.61 22.70
C PRO A 153 -11.52 -0.37 22.49
N ASP A 154 -10.94 -0.90 21.41
CA ASP A 154 -9.50 -0.74 21.14
C ASP A 154 -9.14 0.63 20.56
N VAL A 155 -10.14 1.36 20.01
CA VAL A 155 -9.93 2.64 19.31
C VAL A 155 -10.16 3.79 20.29
N THR A 156 -9.17 4.04 21.14
CA THR A 156 -9.17 5.16 22.11
C THR A 156 -8.38 6.36 21.61
N ASP A 157 -8.64 7.56 22.15
CA ASP A 157 -7.85 8.76 21.82
C ASP A 157 -6.36 8.58 22.14
N GLU A 158 -6.04 7.88 23.23
CA GLU A 158 -4.66 7.53 23.57
C GLU A 158 -4.03 6.65 22.50
N PHE A 159 -4.75 5.60 22.05
CA PHE A 159 -4.30 4.73 20.99
C PHE A 159 -4.07 5.51 19.69
N LEU A 160 -5.03 6.34 19.27
CA LEU A 160 -4.95 7.17 18.06
C LEU A 160 -3.80 8.16 18.12
N ASN A 161 -3.59 8.83 19.25
CA ASN A 161 -2.48 9.76 19.43
C ASN A 161 -1.13 9.06 19.41
N ARG A 162 -1.03 7.87 20.02
CA ARG A 162 0.19 7.07 19.99
C ARG A 162 0.63 6.78 18.56
N ILE A 163 -0.27 6.31 17.70
CA ILE A 163 0.08 5.96 16.31
C ILE A 163 0.23 7.16 15.37
N ARG A 164 -0.39 8.32 15.69
CA ARG A 164 -0.14 9.59 14.97
C ARG A 164 1.29 10.09 15.13
N PHE A 165 1.80 10.00 16.36
CA PHE A 165 3.04 10.68 16.77
C PHE A 165 4.15 9.72 17.16
N THR A 166 4.01 8.41 16.90
CA THR A 166 5.09 7.48 17.17
C THR A 166 6.26 7.71 16.20
N ASP A 167 7.47 7.80 16.73
CA ASP A 167 8.70 7.90 15.93
C ASP A 167 9.02 6.60 15.16
N LYS A 168 8.36 5.51 15.54
CA LYS A 168 8.49 4.18 14.95
C LYS A 168 7.22 3.85 14.19
N CYS A 169 6.97 4.41 13.00
CA CYS A 169 6.10 3.68 12.07
C CYS A 169 6.89 2.40 11.74
N PRO A 170 6.49 1.20 12.21
CA PRO A 170 7.24 -0.01 11.99
C PRO A 170 7.02 -0.42 10.54
N TYR A 171 7.75 0.23 9.64
CA TYR A 171 8.15 -0.45 8.43
C TYR A 171 8.97 -1.63 8.92
N TYR A 172 8.52 -2.85 8.65
CA TYR A 172 9.40 -4.01 8.70
C TYR A 172 10.44 -3.83 7.59
N VAL A 173 11.36 -2.88 7.77
CA VAL A 173 12.70 -2.98 7.21
C VAL A 173 13.35 -4.04 8.07
N LEU A 174 13.28 -5.30 7.63
CA LEU A 174 14.26 -6.27 8.06
C LEU A 174 15.59 -5.78 7.52
N SER A 175 16.27 -4.93 8.29
CA SER A 175 17.67 -4.58 8.07
C SER A 175 18.48 -5.87 8.10
N TYR A 176 18.85 -6.38 6.94
CA TYR A 176 20.11 -7.07 6.77
C TYR A 176 20.99 -6.16 5.93
N GLY A 177 22.11 -5.77 6.52
CA GLY A 177 22.89 -4.60 6.09
C GLY A 177 23.37 -4.67 4.65
N MET A 178 23.30 -3.52 3.98
CA MET A 178 24.37 -2.92 3.21
C MET A 178 23.98 -1.47 2.94
N GLY A 179 24.85 -0.54 3.32
CA GLY A 179 24.53 0.87 3.42
C GLY A 179 24.39 1.58 2.08
N TYR A 180 23.59 2.64 2.08
CA TYR A 180 23.92 3.90 1.42
C TYR A 180 23.24 5.02 2.21
N ILE A 181 24.06 5.91 2.78
CA ILE A 181 23.62 7.17 3.36
C ILE A 181 23.28 8.10 2.19
N ARG A 182 22.03 8.57 2.10
CA ARG A 182 21.71 9.80 1.36
C ARG A 182 21.15 10.85 2.31
N PRO A 183 21.44 12.15 2.08
CA PRO A 183 21.08 13.22 3.00
C PRO A 183 19.57 13.38 3.05
N ARG A 184 19.04 13.36 4.27
CA ARG A 184 17.61 13.56 4.57
C ARG A 184 17.35 15.08 4.58
N HIS A 185 16.61 15.60 3.60
CA HIS A 185 16.11 16.99 3.67
C HIS A 185 15.18 17.16 4.89
N PRO A 186 15.27 18.29 5.63
CA PRO A 186 14.47 18.52 6.83
C PRO A 186 13.08 19.04 6.43
N GLY A 187 12.20 18.13 6.01
CA GLY A 187 10.76 18.40 5.92
C GLY A 187 10.05 18.04 7.24
N PRO A 188 8.90 18.65 7.56
CA PRO A 188 8.14 18.35 8.77
C PRO A 188 7.79 16.85 8.83
N ARG A 189 8.13 16.22 9.96
CA ARG A 189 7.91 14.79 10.22
C ARG A 189 6.41 14.52 10.49
N VAL A 190 5.61 14.52 9.43
CA VAL A 190 4.25 14.00 9.48
C VAL A 190 4.33 12.50 9.19
N GLY A 191 4.23 11.69 10.24
CA GLY A 191 4.08 10.25 10.14
C GLY A 191 2.74 9.94 9.48
N SER A 192 2.73 9.70 8.16
CA SER A 192 1.52 9.28 7.47
C SER A 192 1.29 7.80 7.73
N CYS A 193 0.56 7.53 8.81
CA CYS A 193 0.16 6.21 9.25
C CYS A 193 -1.39 6.27 9.31
N ARG A 194 -2.14 5.77 8.32
CA ARG A 194 -3.62 5.64 8.35
C ARG A 194 -4.03 4.28 8.92
N ILE A 195 -5.03 4.18 9.80
CA ILE A 195 -5.45 2.88 10.34
C ILE A 195 -6.38 2.14 9.38
N ARG A 196 -6.23 0.82 9.30
CA ARG A 196 -7.29 -0.11 8.92
C ARG A 196 -7.86 -0.82 10.17
N VAL A 197 -9.08 -0.51 10.57
CA VAL A 197 -9.85 -1.21 11.61
C VAL A 197 -10.71 -2.26 10.93
N LEU A 198 -10.32 -3.54 10.95
CA LEU A 198 -11.15 -4.62 10.41
C LEU A 198 -12.41 -4.84 11.28
N GLY A 199 -13.51 -4.17 10.98
CA GLY A 199 -14.82 -4.43 11.59
C GLY A 199 -15.62 -5.47 10.80
N SER A 200 -15.97 -6.62 11.39
CA SER A 200 -17.03 -7.47 10.84
C SER A 200 -18.38 -6.87 11.23
N GLY A 201 -19.07 -6.23 10.28
CA GLY A 201 -20.45 -5.80 10.46
C GLY A 201 -21.39 -7.01 10.41
N LEU A 202 -21.97 -7.38 11.56
CA LEU A 202 -23.23 -8.10 11.60
C LEU A 202 -24.30 -7.14 11.07
N VAL A 203 -24.78 -7.35 9.84
CA VAL A 203 -25.99 -6.70 9.35
C VAL A 203 -27.16 -7.36 10.06
N GLY A 204 -27.59 -6.76 11.18
CA GLY A 204 -28.86 -7.06 11.80
C GLY A 204 -29.98 -6.58 10.88
N SER A 205 -30.81 -7.52 10.43
CA SER A 205 -32.09 -7.29 9.81
C SER A 205 -32.98 -6.46 10.75
N GLY A 206 -33.24 -5.21 10.38
CA GLY A 206 -34.21 -4.34 11.03
C GLY A 206 -35.29 -3.95 10.03
N SER A 207 -36.43 -4.62 10.12
CA SER A 207 -37.66 -4.30 9.41
C SER A 207 -38.12 -2.88 9.73
N PHE A 208 -38.45 -2.09 8.71
CA PHE A 208 -39.42 -1.01 8.83
C PHE A 208 -40.50 -1.21 7.78
N GLY A 209 -41.68 -1.57 8.26
CA GLY A 209 -42.91 -1.55 7.49
C GLY A 209 -43.39 -0.12 7.25
N SER A 210 -44.18 0.01 6.21
CA SER A 210 -45.30 0.96 6.13
C SER A 210 -46.53 0.13 5.78
#